data_AF-A0A381VDQ6-F1
#
_entry.id   AF-A0A381VDQ6-F1
#
_cell.length_a   1.000
_cell.length_b   1.000
_cell.length_c   1.000
_cell.angle_alpha   90.00
_cell.angle_beta   90.00
_cell.angle_gamma   90.00
#
_symmetry.space_group_name_H-M   'P 1'
#
loop_
_entity.id
_entity.type
_entity.pdbx_description
1 polymer ?
#
loop_
_entity_poly.entity_id
_entity_poly.type
_entity_poly.pdbx_seq_one_letter_code
_entity_poly.pdbx_strand_id
1 'polypeptide(L)'
;MYTDKKERDISMKNHIILSLFLLLSHGFSQALDGPVRVLFLGHKSNHHNSNEYYPLIAKALGPDAIYFDYITSVEEALGNAKFLDQFHVL
;
A
#
# COMPACT_ATOMS: atom_id res chain seq x y z
N MET A 1 11.43 -16.11 -54.21
CA MET A 1 10.17 -16.05 -53.43
C MET A 1 10.34 -16.83 -52.11
N TYR A 2 11.29 -16.41 -51.26
CA TYR A 2 11.64 -17.07 -49.97
C TYR A 2 11.91 -16.04 -48.84
N THR A 3 11.98 -14.75 -49.18
CA THR A 3 12.28 -13.65 -48.27
C THR A 3 11.07 -13.23 -47.42
N ASP A 4 9.85 -13.43 -47.92
CA ASP A 4 8.60 -12.99 -47.27
C ASP A 4 8.30 -13.68 -45.93
N LYS A 5 8.54 -14.99 -45.81
CA LYS A 5 8.20 -15.73 -44.58
C LYS A 5 9.10 -15.35 -43.41
N LYS A 6 10.41 -15.22 -43.66
CA LYS A 6 11.40 -14.87 -42.63
C LYS A 6 11.16 -13.46 -42.09
N GLU A 7 10.82 -12.51 -42.96
CA GLU A 7 10.49 -11.14 -42.56
C GLU A 7 9.21 -11.07 -41.73
N ARG A 8 8.18 -11.84 -42.10
CA ARG A 8 6.95 -11.95 -41.32
C ARG A 8 7.17 -12.56 -39.94
N ASP A 9 7.96 -13.62 -39.84
CA ASP A 9 8.28 -14.25 -38.55
C ASP A 9 9.05 -13.29 -37.63
N ILE A 10 10.01 -12.51 -38.17
CA ILE A 10 10.76 -11.49 -37.42
C ILE A 10 9.82 -10.37 -36.95
N SER A 11 8.95 -9.87 -37.82
CA SER A 11 7.95 -8.84 -37.48
C SER A 11 7.03 -9.31 -36.36
N MET A 12 6.46 -10.52 -36.46
CA MET A 12 5.59 -11.09 -35.42
C MET A 12 6.30 -11.24 -34.08
N LYS A 13 7.56 -11.70 -34.09
CA LYS A 13 8.36 -11.88 -32.88
C LYS A 13 8.68 -10.54 -32.22
N ASN A 14 8.96 -9.50 -33.01
CA ASN A 14 9.16 -8.14 -32.51
C ASN A 14 7.87 -7.56 -31.91
N HIS A 15 6.71 -7.84 -32.50
CA HIS A 15 5.41 -7.43 -31.92
C HIS A 15 5.09 -8.15 -30.60
N ILE A 16 5.43 -9.44 -30.48
CA ILE A 16 5.28 -10.20 -29.24
C ILE A 16 6.23 -9.66 -28.17
N ILE A 17 7.49 -9.40 -28.50
CA ILE A 17 8.48 -8.82 -27.57
C ILE A 17 8.04 -7.42 -27.12
N LEU A 18 7.55 -6.58 -28.04
CA LEU A 18 7.04 -5.26 -27.72
C LEU A 18 5.80 -5.33 -26.81
N SER A 19 4.89 -6.27 -27.08
CA SER A 19 3.70 -6.49 -26.26
C SER A 19 4.05 -7.00 -24.85
N LEU A 20 5.04 -7.90 -24.75
CA LEU A 20 5.54 -8.39 -23.46
C LEU A 20 6.26 -7.29 -22.67
N PHE A 21 7.03 -6.43 -23.34
CA PHE A 21 7.70 -5.29 -22.74
C PHE A 21 6.70 -4.24 -22.23
N LEU A 22 5.64 -3.97 -22.99
CA LEU A 22 4.53 -3.12 -22.57
C LEU A 22 3.78 -3.74 -21.37
N LEU A 23 3.50 -5.04 -21.37
CA LEU A 23 2.84 -5.69 -20.23
C LEU A 23 3.70 -5.64 -18.95
N LEU A 24 5.03 -5.77 -19.06
CA LEU A 24 5.94 -5.64 -17.93
C LEU A 24 6.04 -4.21 -17.40
N SER A 25 5.95 -3.18 -18.26
CA SER A 25 6.08 -1.78 -17.83
C SER A 25 4.84 -1.24 -17.10
N HIS A 26 3.66 -1.86 -17.27
CA HIS A 26 2.44 -1.48 -16.56
C HIS A 26 2.32 -2.10 -15.15
N GLY A 27 3.17 -3.08 -14.80
CA GLY A 27 3.09 -3.80 -13.54
C GLY A 27 3.65 -3.07 -12.30
N PHE A 28 4.14 -1.83 -12.44
CA PHE A 28 4.95 -1.17 -11.42
C PHE A 28 4.40 0.18 -10.90
N SER A 29 3.11 0.46 -11.04
CA SER A 29 2.52 1.75 -10.65
C SER A 29 1.56 1.71 -9.45
N GLN A 30 1.73 0.82 -8.46
CA GLN A 30 0.85 0.77 -7.28
C GLN A 30 1.53 0.73 -5.90
N ALA A 31 2.75 1.26 -5.74
CA ALA A 31 3.38 1.28 -4.40
C ALA A 31 4.30 2.50 -4.17
N LEU A 32 3.84 3.71 -4.50
CA LEU A 32 4.71 4.90 -4.44
C LEU A 32 4.85 5.53 -3.04
N ASP A 33 4.03 5.19 -2.04
CA ASP A 33 4.04 5.89 -0.73
C ASP A 33 4.44 5.01 0.47
N GLY A 34 4.82 3.74 0.25
CA GLY A 34 5.14 2.82 1.35
C GLY A 34 3.94 2.54 2.27
N PRO A 35 4.16 1.94 3.46
CA PRO A 35 3.08 1.62 4.38
C PRO A 35 2.43 2.85 5.02
N VAL A 36 1.10 2.84 5.14
CA VAL A 36 0.34 3.89 5.82
C VAL A 36 0.40 3.66 7.32
N ARG A 37 1.08 4.55 8.03
CA ARG A 37 1.06 4.66 9.51
C ARG A 37 -0.13 5.50 9.98
N VAL A 38 -1.01 4.91 10.79
CA VAL A 38 -2.16 5.56 11.41
C VAL A 38 -1.96 5.62 12.92
N LEU A 39 -2.16 6.80 13.52
CA LEU A 39 -2.24 6.92 14.98
C LEU A 39 -3.69 6.67 15.39
N PHE A 40 -3.97 5.59 16.12
CA PHE A 40 -5.30 5.26 16.59
C PHE A 40 -5.49 5.76 18.03
N LEU A 41 -6.26 6.84 18.19
CA LEU A 41 -6.58 7.39 19.51
C LEU A 41 -7.71 6.62 20.18
N GLY A 42 -7.32 5.83 21.18
CA GLY A 42 -8.21 5.06 22.01
C GLY A 42 -8.73 5.80 23.23
N HIS A 43 -9.83 5.30 23.76
CA HIS A 43 -10.22 5.54 25.14
C HIS A 43 -10.92 4.31 25.69
N LYS A 44 -10.78 4.05 27.00
CA LYS A 44 -11.53 2.98 27.64
C LYS A 44 -12.99 3.41 27.79
N SER A 45 -13.85 2.86 26.94
CA SER A 45 -15.30 3.11 26.97
C SER A 45 -16.06 1.80 26.97
N ASN A 46 -17.20 1.76 27.66
CA ASN A 46 -18.07 0.56 27.70
C ASN A 46 -18.83 0.33 26.38
N HIS A 47 -19.01 1.36 25.56
CA HIS A 47 -19.80 1.29 24.31
C HIS A 47 -18.92 1.29 23.05
N HIS A 48 -17.73 1.88 23.13
CA HIS A 48 -16.74 1.93 22.06
C HIS A 48 -15.38 1.55 22.62
N ASN A 49 -15.24 0.29 23.03
CA ASN A 49 -14.00 -0.19 23.64
C ASN A 49 -12.91 -0.33 22.58
N SER A 50 -12.17 0.75 22.35
CA SER A 50 -11.06 0.78 21.39
C SER A 50 -10.03 -0.33 21.64
N ASN A 51 -9.88 -0.82 22.88
CA ASN A 51 -8.97 -1.93 23.19
C ASN A 51 -9.41 -3.26 22.54
N GLU A 52 -10.71 -3.45 22.32
CA GLU A 52 -11.25 -4.67 21.70
C GLU A 52 -11.23 -4.59 20.17
N TYR A 53 -11.47 -3.41 19.61
CA TYR A 53 -11.54 -3.23 18.15
C TYR A 53 -10.19 -2.98 17.49
N TYR A 54 -9.25 -2.33 18.18
CA TYR A 54 -7.91 -2.07 17.65
C TYR A 54 -7.22 -3.34 17.11
N PRO A 55 -7.16 -4.47 17.85
CA PRO A 55 -6.51 -5.68 17.36
C PRO A 55 -7.18 -6.26 16.12
N LEU A 56 -8.50 -6.13 16.00
CA LEU A 56 -9.26 -6.64 14.86
C LEU A 56 -8.98 -5.83 13.60
N ILE A 57 -8.98 -4.49 13.71
CA ILE A 57 -8.73 -3.58 12.60
C ILE A 57 -7.27 -3.68 12.14
N ALA A 58 -6.32 -3.67 13.08
CA ALA A 58 -4.90 -3.79 12.77
C ALA A 58 -4.58 -5.13 12.06
N LYS A 59 -5.23 -6.22 12.49
CA LYS A 59 -5.08 -7.53 11.83
C LYS A 59 -5.70 -7.55 10.43
N ALA A 60 -6.87 -6.93 10.26
CA ALA A 60 -7.58 -6.93 8.98
C ALA A 60 -6.85 -6.12 7.91
N LEU A 61 -6.23 -4.99 8.29
CA LEU A 61 -5.63 -4.04 7.35
C LEU A 61 -4.10 -4.13 7.22
N GLY A 62 -3.44 -4.86 8.12
CA GLY A 62 -1.99 -5.13 8.01
C GLY A 62 -1.55 -5.74 6.66
N PRO A 63 -2.31 -6.66 6.04
CA PRO A 63 -2.01 -7.17 4.69
C PRO A 63 -2.02 -6.10 3.59
N ASP A 64 -2.80 -5.03 3.78
CA ASP A 64 -2.89 -3.88 2.86
C ASP A 64 -1.84 -2.81 3.19
N ALA A 65 -0.84 -3.15 4.02
CA ALA A 65 0.23 -2.26 4.49
C ALA A 65 -0.27 -1.01 5.26
N ILE A 66 -1.39 -1.15 5.98
CA ILE A 66 -1.90 -0.12 6.90
C ILE A 66 -1.58 -0.58 8.33
N TYR A 67 -0.73 0.18 9.02
CA TYR A 67 -0.26 -0.13 10.37
C TYR A 67 -0.76 0.91 11.37
N PHE A 68 -1.17 0.44 12.54
CA PHE A 68 -1.79 1.26 13.57
C PHE A 68 -0.94 1.26 14.84
N ASP A 69 -0.61 2.46 15.32
CA ASP A 69 -0.08 2.66 16.68
C ASP A 69 -1.24 3.08 17.59
N TYR A 70 -1.35 2.46 18.76
CA TYR A 70 -2.49 2.66 19.66
C TYR A 70 -2.09 3.45 20.91
N ILE A 71 -2.70 4.62 21.11
CA ILE A 71 -2.45 5.48 22.28
C ILE A 71 -3.77 5.86 22.93
N THR A 72 -3.83 5.80 24.27
CA THR A 72 -5.02 6.20 25.04
C THR A 72 -4.91 7.55 25.73
N SER A 73 -3.73 8.16 25.73
CA SER A 73 -3.47 9.49 26.28
C SER A 73 -3.45 10.55 25.17
N VAL A 74 -4.37 11.52 25.25
CA VAL A 74 -4.44 12.62 24.26
C VAL A 74 -3.21 13.51 24.33
N GLU A 75 -2.71 13.78 25.53
CA GLU A 75 -1.52 14.62 25.73
C GLU A 75 -0.27 13.96 25.12
N GLU A 76 -0.12 12.65 25.30
CA GLU A 76 0.97 11.87 24.70
C GLU A 76 0.88 11.87 23.16
N ALA A 77 -0.33 11.68 22.64
CA ALA A 77 -0.57 11.63 21.21
C ALA A 77 -0.36 12.98 20.50
N LEU A 78 -0.95 14.06 21.03
CA LEU A 78 -1.07 15.33 20.32
C LEU A 78 -0.09 16.41 20.82
N GLY A 79 0.59 16.18 21.95
CA GLY A 79 1.48 17.16 22.57
C GLY A 79 2.86 17.28 21.91
N ASN A 80 3.20 16.41 20.96
CA ASN A 80 4.53 16.36 20.35
C ASN A 80 4.44 16.32 18.82
N ALA A 81 4.74 17.44 18.17
CA ALA A 81 4.71 17.55 16.71
C ALA A 81 5.66 16.56 16.01
N LYS A 82 6.86 16.32 16.56
CA LYS A 82 7.82 15.37 15.98
C LYS A 82 7.32 13.93 16.05
N PHE A 83 6.51 13.61 17.04
CA PHE A 83 5.86 12.31 17.14
C PHE A 83 4.75 12.19 16.08
N LEU A 84 3.94 13.24 15.89
CA LEU A 84 2.89 13.28 14.88
C LEU A 84 3.43 13.16 13.44
N ASP A 85 4.61 13.70 13.15
CA ASP A 85 5.27 13.60 11.84
C ASP A 85 5.55 12.15 11.38
N GLN A 86 5.40 11.16 12.27
CA GLN A 86 5.58 9.74 11.95
C GLN A 86 4.32 9.10 11.34
N PHE A 87 3.18 9.81 11.34
CA PHE A 87 1.87 9.30 10.96
C PHE A 87 1.29 10.06 9.76
N HIS A 88 0.56 9.33 8.92
CA HIS A 88 -0.14 9.91 7.77
C HIS A 88 -1.57 10.33 8.14
N VAL A 89 -2.17 9.65 9.13
CA VAL A 89 -3.57 9.82 9.56
C VAL A 89 -3.65 9.70 11.09
N LEU A 90 -4.57 10.46 11.69
CA LEU A 90 -4.92 10.47 13.12
C LEU A 90 -6.36 9.98 13.33
#